data_AF-A0A2W6A0F5-F1
#
_entry.id   AF-A0A2W6A0F5-F1
#
_cell.length_a   1.000
_cell.length_b   1.000
_cell.length_c   1.000
_cell.angle_alpha   90.00
_cell.angle_beta   90.00
_cell.angle_gamma   90.00
#
_symmetry.space_group_name_H-M   'P 1'
#
loop_
_entity.id
_entity.type
_entity.pdbx_description
1 polymer ?
#
loop_
_entity_poly.entity_id
_entity_poly.type
_entity_poly.pdbx_seq_one_letter_code
_entity_poly.pdbx_strand_id
1 'polypeptide(L)'
;MGGLSIWHWLIVGAVVLLVFGGKGKISDIMGDVAKGIKSFKKGLAEEDQKPEVERPGDPPIRTIDHQTAPDPAKIPDTRKLG
;
A
#
# COMPACT_ATOMS: atom_id res chain seq x y z
N MET A 1 -12.16 28.96 -31.50
CA MET A 1 -12.02 27.54 -31.12
C MET A 1 -11.26 27.46 -29.80
N GLY A 2 -11.92 27.90 -28.71
CA GLY A 2 -11.33 27.99 -27.38
C GLY A 2 -11.23 26.60 -26.76
N GLY A 3 -10.08 25.95 -26.95
CA GLY A 3 -9.79 24.64 -26.40
C GLY A 3 -9.96 24.64 -24.89
N LEU A 4 -10.85 23.76 -24.42
CA LEU A 4 -10.91 23.14 -23.09
C LEU A 4 -10.32 24.01 -21.97
N SER A 5 -11.05 25.09 -21.64
CA SER A 5 -10.76 25.95 -20.49
C SER A 5 -10.52 25.11 -19.23
N ILE A 6 -9.60 25.55 -18.36
CA ILE A 6 -9.28 24.90 -17.07
C ILE A 6 -10.55 24.63 -16.25
N TRP A 7 -11.56 25.48 -16.40
CA TRP A 7 -12.89 25.31 -15.83
C TRP A 7 -13.61 24.03 -16.27
N HIS A 8 -13.45 23.61 -17.52
CA HIS A 8 -14.01 22.36 -18.03
C HIS A 8 -13.36 21.15 -17.37
N TRP A 9 -12.04 21.16 -17.20
CA TRP A 9 -11.31 20.08 -16.52
C TRP A 9 -11.68 19.94 -15.05
N LEU A 10 -11.96 21.05 -14.35
CA LEU A 10 -12.49 21.00 -12.98
C LEU A 10 -13.86 20.34 -12.91
N ILE A 11 -14.78 20.71 -13.81
CA ILE A 11 -16.13 20.13 -13.85
C ILE A 11 -16.06 18.64 -14.22
N VAL A 12 -15.25 18.28 -15.22
CA VAL A 12 -15.05 16.87 -15.62
C VAL A 12 -14.45 16.06 -14.48
N GLY A 13 -13.43 16.59 -13.79
CA GLY A 13 -12.82 15.96 -12.63
C GLY A 13 -13.84 15.72 -11.51
N ALA A 14 -14.70 16.70 -11.20
CA ALA A 14 -15.76 16.56 -10.22
C ALA A 14 -16.78 15.47 -10.60
N VAL A 15 -17.19 15.39 -11.86
CA VAL A 15 -18.13 14.36 -12.34
C VAL A 15 -17.50 12.96 -12.26
N VAL A 16 -16.24 12.81 -12.68
CA VAL A 16 -15.51 11.54 -12.59
C VAL A 16 -15.38 11.11 -11.12
N LEU A 17 -15.06 12.03 -10.22
CA LEU A 17 -14.93 11.74 -8.80
C LEU A 17 -16.29 11.41 -8.18
N LEU A 18 -17.41 11.97 -8.65
CA LEU A 18 -18.74 11.63 -8.15
C LEU A 18 -19.22 10.25 -8.64
N VAL A 19 -18.93 9.89 -9.90
CA VAL A 19 -19.30 8.59 -10.50
C VAL A 19 -18.42 7.46 -9.96
N PHE A 20 -17.13 7.69 -9.81
CA PHE A 20 -16.17 6.65 -9.41
C PHE A 20 -15.80 6.71 -7.91
N GLY A 21 -15.97 7.86 -7.22
CA GLY A 21 -15.56 8.11 -5.83
C GLY A 21 -16.38 7.46 -4.74
N GLY A 22 -17.61 7.02 -5.03
CA GLY A 22 -18.50 6.47 -4.01
C GLY A 22 -18.18 5.04 -3.51
N LYS A 23 -17.12 4.39 -4.01
CA LYS A 23 -16.91 2.94 -3.79
C LYS A 23 -15.50 2.53 -3.35
N GLY A 24 -14.68 3.46 -2.87
CA GLY A 24 -13.36 3.16 -2.26
C GLY A 24 -12.28 2.59 -3.20
N LYS A 25 -12.67 2.05 -4.36
CA LYS A 25 -11.76 1.43 -5.35
C LYS A 25 -10.72 2.39 -5.93
N ILE A 26 -11.02 3.69 -5.98
CA ILE A 26 -10.03 4.70 -6.38
C ILE A 26 -8.92 4.78 -5.35
N SER A 27 -9.18 4.58 -4.06
CA SER A 27 -8.14 4.70 -3.03
C SER A 27 -7.10 3.58 -3.12
N ASP A 28 -7.53 2.34 -3.40
CA ASP A 28 -6.60 1.22 -3.61
C ASP A 28 -5.77 1.42 -4.89
N ILE A 29 -6.42 1.77 -6.00
CA ILE A 29 -5.75 1.99 -7.29
C ILE A 29 -4.82 3.21 -7.22
N MET A 30 -5.26 4.31 -6.61
CA MET A 30 -4.44 5.50 -6.39
C MET A 30 -3.27 5.18 -5.47
N GLY A 31 -3.45 4.31 -4.46
CA GLY A 31 -2.39 3.86 -3.57
C GLY A 31 -1.29 3.10 -4.31
N ASP A 32 -1.66 2.18 -5.20
CA ASP A 32 -0.70 1.40 -6.00
C ASP A 32 -0.01 2.26 -7.07
N VAL A 33 -0.74 3.17 -7.71
CA VAL A 33 -0.17 4.16 -8.65
C VAL A 33 0.78 5.11 -7.92
N ALA A 34 0.42 5.60 -6.73
CA ALA A 34 1.26 6.49 -5.92
C ALA A 34 2.55 5.79 -5.48
N LYS A 35 2.49 4.51 -5.08
CA LYS A 35 3.69 3.70 -4.77
C LYS A 35 4.57 3.53 -5.99
N GLY A 36 4.00 3.22 -7.16
CA GLY A 36 4.75 3.09 -8.42
C GLY A 36 5.50 4.37 -8.79
N ILE A 37 4.80 5.51 -8.76
CA ILE A 37 5.40 6.82 -9.05
C ILE A 37 6.44 7.22 -7.99
N LYS A 38 6.19 6.94 -6.69
CA LYS A 38 7.13 7.23 -5.60
C LYS A 38 8.42 6.42 -5.73
N SER A 39 8.32 5.13 -6.05
CA SER A 39 9.48 4.26 -6.30
C SER A 39 10.25 4.67 -7.54
N PHE A 40 9.56 5.08 -8.61
CA PHE A 40 10.19 5.60 -9.82
C PHE A 40 10.94 6.91 -9.56
N LYS A 41 10.31 7.86 -8.85
CA LYS A 41 10.95 9.12 -8.46
C LYS A 41 12.13 8.88 -7.52
N LYS A 42 12.00 7.94 -6.58
CA LYS A 42 13.06 7.59 -5.64
C LYS A 42 14.25 6.94 -6.37
N GLY A 43 14.00 6.01 -7.28
CA GLY A 43 15.06 5.40 -8.10
C GLY A 43 15.81 6.44 -8.95
N LEU A 44 15.09 7.39 -9.57
CA LEU A 44 15.71 8.53 -10.26
C LEU A 44 16.51 9.45 -9.33
N ALA A 45 15.98 9.73 -8.14
CA ALA A 45 16.66 10.58 -7.16
C ALA A 45 17.88 9.89 -6.51
N GLU A 46 17.88 8.56 -6.40
CA GLU A 46 19.02 7.76 -5.92
C GLU A 46 20.14 7.67 -6.97
N GLU A 47 19.81 7.74 -8.26
CA GLU A 47 20.80 7.86 -9.35
C GLU A 47 21.49 9.24 -9.34
N ASP A 48 20.75 10.30 -8.99
CA ASP A 48 21.28 11.67 -8.85
C ASP A 48 21.98 11.94 -7.51
N GLN A 49 21.64 11.20 -6.44
CA GLN A 49 22.19 11.41 -5.09
C GLN A 49 22.56 10.08 -4.40
N LYS A 50 23.85 9.75 -4.47
CA LYS A 50 24.54 8.80 -3.58
C LYS A 50 24.35 9.26 -2.10
N PRO A 51 24.14 8.35 -1.13
CA PRO A 51 23.07 8.46 -0.13
C PRO A 51 23.41 9.32 1.09
N GLU A 52 22.53 10.26 1.43
CA GLU A 52 22.36 10.73 2.81
C GLU A 52 21.24 9.89 3.44
N VAL A 53 21.61 9.08 4.43
CA VAL A 53 20.71 8.28 5.23
C VAL A 53 19.92 9.20 6.15
N GLU A 54 18.71 9.57 5.76
CA GLU A 54 17.70 10.08 6.70
C GLU A 54 16.37 9.37 6.50
N ARG A 55 16.00 8.54 7.48
CA ARG A 55 14.62 8.09 7.68
C ARG A 55 14.21 8.36 9.13
N PRO A 56 13.65 9.54 9.44
CA PRO A 56 12.86 9.68 10.65
C PRO A 56 11.44 9.16 10.35
N GLY A 57 11.09 7.99 10.89
CA GLY A 57 9.68 7.66 11.15
C GLY A 57 9.02 6.50 10.39
N ASP A 58 9.70 5.39 10.08
CA ASP A 58 9.00 4.14 9.75
C ASP A 58 8.67 3.35 11.04
N PRO A 59 7.39 3.22 11.46
CA PRO A 59 7.01 2.27 12.52
C PRO A 59 7.26 0.81 12.05
N PRO A 60 7.60 -0.11 12.97
CA PRO A 60 8.04 -1.45 12.58
C PRO A 60 6.96 -2.18 11.78
N ILE A 61 7.35 -2.62 10.58
CA ILE A 61 6.59 -3.51 9.72
C ILE A 61 6.19 -4.74 10.55
N ARG A 62 4.92 -4.82 10.94
CA ARG A 62 4.32 -6.05 11.46
C ARG A 62 4.08 -6.96 10.27
N THR A 63 5.07 -7.78 9.96
CA THR A 63 4.91 -8.94 9.09
C THR A 63 3.77 -9.81 9.62
N ILE A 64 2.99 -10.35 8.70
CA ILE A 64 1.83 -11.22 8.91
C ILE A 64 2.18 -12.37 9.86
N ASP A 65 1.88 -12.19 11.14
CA ASP A 65 1.83 -13.25 12.15
C ASP A 65 0.41 -13.83 12.12
N HIS A 66 0.19 -14.79 11.22
CA HIS A 66 -0.89 -15.75 11.35
C HIS A 66 -0.28 -17.03 11.92
N GLN A 67 0.14 -16.97 13.18
CA GLN A 67 0.37 -18.16 13.97
C GLN A 67 -0.34 -18.01 15.33
N THR A 68 -1.13 -19.03 15.65
CA THR A 68 -1.82 -19.30 16.93
C THR A 68 -3.32 -18.97 16.94
N ALA A 69 -4.09 -19.91 16.37
CA ALA A 69 -5.38 -20.33 16.93
C ALA A 69 -5.17 -21.74 17.57
N PRO A 70 -6.01 -22.14 18.54
CA PRO A 70 -5.59 -22.77 19.79
C PRO A 70 -5.43 -24.31 19.73
N ASP A 71 -4.63 -24.78 20.67
CA ASP A 71 -4.47 -26.15 21.21
C ASP A 71 -5.66 -27.10 20.97
N PRO A 72 -5.41 -28.28 20.37
CA PRO A 72 -5.80 -29.50 21.08
C PRO A 72 -4.85 -30.66 20.77
N ALA A 73 -4.02 -31.10 21.72
CA ALA A 73 -3.63 -32.51 21.86
C ALA A 73 -2.66 -32.73 23.02
N LYS A 74 -3.16 -32.63 24.25
CA LYS A 74 -2.50 -33.21 25.41
C LYS A 74 -2.93 -34.67 25.55
N ILE A 75 -2.24 -35.60 24.88
CA ILE A 75 -2.27 -37.04 25.22
C ILE A 75 -0.85 -37.61 25.06
N PRO A 76 -0.06 -37.74 26.14
CA PRO A 76 1.17 -38.53 26.12
C PRO A 76 0.84 -40.02 26.34
N ASP A 77 0.66 -40.76 25.24
CA ASP A 77 0.50 -42.22 25.27
C ASP A 77 1.86 -42.95 25.38
N THR A 78 2.07 -43.52 26.57
CA THR A 78 2.77 -44.77 26.88
C THR A 78 3.52 -45.51 25.74
N ARG A 79 4.86 -45.39 25.68
CA ARG A 79 5.72 -46.46 25.08
C ARG A 79 7.20 -46.34 25.46
N LYS A 80 7.58 -46.75 26.68
CA LYS A 80 8.97 -47.19 27.02
C LYS A 80 8.96 -47.91 28.38
N LEU A 81 8.54 -49.17 28.39
CA LEU A 81 8.85 -50.17 29.41
C LEU A 81 8.69 -51.53 28.72
N GLY A 82 9.81 -52.21 28.51
CA GLY A 82 9.95 -53.41 27.68
C GLY A 82 11.26 -53.38 26.93
#